data_AF-B0JUA1-F1
#
_entry.id   AF-B0JUA1-F1
#
_cell.length_a   1.000
_cell.length_b   1.000
_cell.length_c   1.000
_cell.angle_alpha   90.00
_cell.angle_beta   90.00
_cell.angle_gamma   90.00
#
_symmetry.space_group_name_H-M   'P 1'
#
loop_
_entity.id
_entity.type
_entity.pdbx_description
1 polymer ?
#
loop_
_entity_poly.entity_id
_entity_poly.type
_entity_poly.pdbx_seq_one_letter_code
_entity_poly.pdbx_strand_id
1 'polypeptide(L)'
;MNKSYVIWNNKGGVGKSTITFHVASMYAEENLDRNVVVIDMCPQANSSVMLMGGGMKAENYLQELIIKETPRTVVGYLTDSALKKDTSDANRYLLQLKAINDNLSPNIFLMCGDGNLELIAPLLADRANTVPLSSADSPWVEIHSIMKNFTERSIFGKPTTFFIDTNPSFSIYTQIAILSGQKLLIPINADDSSIYAISGLFNLVWGTEKEHPVYGNYTFANKVHKYGLERPKIALLLGNRFTQKSGTAHAFKALSEEAVRKMFSEYQRNKCRFVDGDKYNYDEAQFEKAYNYEIRDFNSAGVVSANQGLPLSKMLDTPHYLVYKEDIQVSKDQRTKCHSVIKKLVARL
;
A
#
# COMPACT_ATOMS: atom_id res chain seq x y z
N MET A 1 -7.37 17.22 -8.56
CA MET A 1 -7.28 15.86 -9.13
C MET A 1 -6.79 14.89 -8.07
N ASN A 2 -7.35 13.68 -8.02
CA ASN A 2 -6.94 12.66 -7.05
C ASN A 2 -5.57 12.05 -7.41
N LYS A 3 -4.86 11.54 -6.40
CA LYS A 3 -3.66 10.71 -6.53
C LYS A 3 -3.93 9.36 -5.86
N SER A 4 -3.47 8.24 -6.40
CA SER A 4 -3.55 6.94 -5.70
C SER A 4 -2.23 6.15 -5.78
N TYR A 5 -1.75 5.73 -4.60
CA TYR A 5 -0.51 4.99 -4.40
C TYR A 5 -0.83 3.62 -3.80
N VAL A 6 -0.54 2.55 -4.53
CA VAL A 6 -0.60 1.19 -3.99
C VAL A 6 0.75 0.84 -3.40
N ILE A 7 0.76 0.28 -2.19
CA ILE A 7 1.96 -0.22 -1.53
C ILE A 7 1.91 -1.73 -1.62
N TRP A 8 2.65 -2.36 -2.54
CA TRP A 8 2.61 -3.82 -2.71
C TRP A 8 3.96 -4.45 -3.01
N ASN A 9 4.11 -5.68 -2.51
CA ASN A 9 5.15 -6.64 -2.83
C ASN A 9 4.57 -8.03 -2.50
N ASN A 10 4.79 -9.01 -3.39
CA ASN A 10 4.32 -10.40 -3.23
C ASN A 10 5.01 -11.16 -2.07
N LYS A 11 5.94 -10.51 -1.35
CA LYS A 11 6.57 -11.04 -0.14
C LYS A 11 5.98 -10.44 1.14
N GLY A 12 5.71 -11.31 2.13
CA GLY A 12 5.33 -10.91 3.49
C GLY A 12 6.50 -10.28 4.28
N GLY A 13 6.20 -9.48 5.30
CA GLY A 13 7.22 -8.98 6.24
C GLY A 13 8.19 -7.91 5.71
N VAL A 14 7.94 -7.34 4.52
CA VAL A 14 8.74 -6.22 3.96
C VAL A 14 8.36 -4.84 4.53
N GLY A 15 7.33 -4.77 5.38
CA GLY A 15 6.91 -3.54 6.06
C GLY A 15 5.84 -2.70 5.35
N LYS A 16 5.04 -3.29 4.44
CA LYS A 16 3.95 -2.60 3.70
C LYS A 16 3.06 -1.73 4.60
N SER A 17 2.37 -2.35 5.56
CA SER A 17 1.45 -1.66 6.46
C SER A 17 2.12 -0.57 7.31
N THR A 18 3.35 -0.83 7.78
CA THR A 18 4.13 0.14 8.55
C THR A 18 4.52 1.34 7.68
N ILE A 19 5.01 1.11 6.46
CA ILE A 19 5.29 2.19 5.51
C ILE A 19 4.02 2.97 5.19
N THR A 20 2.88 2.30 4.97
CA THR A 20 1.60 2.96 4.74
C THR A 20 1.22 3.89 5.89
N PHE A 21 1.31 3.41 7.14
CA PHE A 21 1.05 4.23 8.34
C PHE A 21 1.91 5.49 8.37
N HIS A 22 3.22 5.33 8.19
CA HIS A 22 4.19 6.43 8.28
C HIS A 22 4.03 7.45 7.14
N VAL A 23 3.94 6.96 5.90
CA VAL A 23 3.78 7.81 4.72
C VAL A 23 2.44 8.54 4.76
N ALA A 24 1.34 7.86 5.06
CA ALA A 24 0.03 8.50 5.09
C ALA A 24 -0.10 9.55 6.19
N SER A 25 0.41 9.25 7.40
CA SER A 25 0.39 10.20 8.53
C SER A 25 1.21 11.46 8.21
N MET A 26 2.45 11.28 7.73
CA MET A 26 3.31 12.39 7.34
C MET A 26 2.77 13.16 6.14
N TYR A 27 2.19 12.46 5.14
CA TYR A 27 1.58 13.13 3.98
C TYR A 27 0.41 14.01 4.42
N ALA A 28 -0.42 13.55 5.35
CA ALA A 28 -1.54 14.31 5.87
C ALA A 28 -1.09 15.59 6.61
N GLU A 29 -0.03 15.50 7.42
CA GLU A 29 0.59 16.64 8.11
C GLU A 29 1.16 17.68 7.14
N GLU A 30 1.82 17.24 6.06
CA GLU A 30 2.48 18.14 5.10
C GLU A 30 1.52 18.68 4.01
N ASN A 31 0.29 18.17 3.90
CA ASN A 31 -0.65 18.51 2.82
C ASN A 31 -2.08 18.75 3.33
N LEU A 32 -2.29 19.79 4.14
CA LEU A 32 -3.59 20.14 4.73
C LEU A 32 -4.64 20.63 3.71
N ASP A 33 -4.22 21.00 2.50
CA ASP A 33 -5.07 21.40 1.39
C ASP A 33 -5.82 20.21 0.75
N ARG A 34 -5.48 18.97 1.13
CA ARG A 34 -6.01 17.74 0.55
C ARG A 34 -6.47 16.77 1.63
N ASN A 35 -7.41 15.91 1.27
CA ASN A 35 -7.74 14.74 2.09
C ASN A 35 -6.74 13.61 1.81
N VAL A 36 -6.42 12.85 2.85
CA VAL A 36 -5.65 11.60 2.75
C VAL A 36 -6.55 10.46 3.15
N VAL A 37 -6.70 9.46 2.28
CA VAL A 37 -7.53 8.27 2.56
C VAL A 37 -6.62 7.05 2.50
N VAL A 38 -6.57 6.30 3.60
CA VAL A 38 -5.94 4.98 3.62
C VAL A 38 -7.01 3.93 3.36
N ILE A 39 -6.76 3.05 2.40
CA ILE A 39 -7.61 1.88 2.11
C ILE A 39 -6.79 0.65 2.46
N ASP A 40 -7.20 -0.07 3.50
CA ASP A 40 -6.48 -1.24 3.97
C ASP A 40 -7.07 -2.51 3.35
N MET A 41 -6.54 -2.93 2.20
CA MET A 41 -6.93 -4.15 1.48
C MET A 41 -6.16 -5.38 2.00
N CYS A 42 -5.76 -5.38 3.28
CA CYS A 42 -5.12 -6.50 3.95
C CYS A 42 -6.07 -7.12 4.99
N PRO A 43 -6.37 -8.43 4.94
CA PRO A 43 -7.21 -9.09 5.95
C PRO A 43 -6.70 -8.94 7.39
N GLN A 44 -5.39 -8.78 7.57
CA GLN A 44 -4.77 -8.60 8.89
C GLN A 44 -4.98 -7.19 9.48
N ALA A 45 -5.45 -6.24 8.67
CA ALA A 45 -5.80 -4.88 9.07
C ALA A 45 -4.71 -4.12 9.87
N ASN A 46 -3.44 -4.46 9.64
CA ASN A 46 -2.33 -3.93 10.44
C ASN A 46 -2.21 -2.40 10.34
N SER A 47 -2.35 -1.84 9.14
CA SER A 47 -2.27 -0.38 8.97
C SER A 47 -3.47 0.31 9.61
N SER A 48 -4.65 -0.32 9.58
CA SER A 48 -5.84 0.14 10.29
C SER A 48 -5.61 0.25 11.80
N VAL A 49 -5.11 -0.81 12.43
CA VAL A 49 -4.83 -0.83 13.88
C VAL A 49 -3.80 0.23 14.25
N MET A 50 -2.70 0.36 13.48
CA MET A 50 -1.69 1.40 13.70
C MET A 50 -2.30 2.81 13.60
N LEU A 51 -3.08 3.10 12.56
CA LEU A 51 -3.70 4.43 12.38
C LEU A 51 -4.72 4.76 13.48
N MET A 52 -5.42 3.77 14.02
CA MET A 52 -6.39 3.97 15.11
C MET A 52 -5.76 4.10 16.50
N GLY A 53 -4.42 4.16 16.60
CA GLY A 53 -3.70 4.37 17.87
C GLY A 53 -3.01 3.12 18.43
N GLY A 54 -3.05 2.01 17.69
CA GLY A 54 -2.38 0.77 18.09
C GLY A 54 -2.98 0.07 19.32
N GLY A 55 -2.42 -1.10 19.62
CA GLY A 55 -2.78 -1.90 20.77
C GLY A 55 -4.24 -2.39 20.81
N MET A 56 -4.61 -2.96 21.97
CA MET A 56 -5.88 -3.65 22.15
C MET A 56 -7.13 -2.75 21.98
N LYS A 57 -7.03 -1.46 22.29
CA LYS A 57 -8.15 -0.52 22.11
C LYS A 57 -8.51 -0.36 20.63
N ALA A 58 -7.50 -0.20 19.77
CA ALA A 58 -7.69 -0.10 18.33
C ALA A 58 -8.19 -1.42 17.73
N GLU A 59 -7.67 -2.56 18.21
CA GLU A 59 -8.13 -3.90 17.80
C GLU A 59 -9.60 -4.13 18.15
N ASN A 60 -10.02 -3.81 19.39
CA ASN A 60 -11.41 -3.95 19.82
C ASN A 60 -12.35 -3.05 19.00
N TYR A 61 -11.95 -1.80 18.77
CA TYR A 61 -12.73 -0.88 17.94
C TYR A 61 -12.85 -1.38 16.49
N LEU A 62 -11.79 -1.99 15.93
CA LEU A 62 -11.86 -2.63 14.62
C LEU A 62 -12.92 -3.74 14.60
N GLN A 63 -12.96 -4.60 15.62
CA GLN A 63 -13.96 -5.67 15.70
C GLN A 63 -15.39 -5.11 15.74
N GLU A 64 -15.63 -4.02 16.46
CA GLU A 64 -16.94 -3.33 16.49
C GLU A 64 -17.38 -2.82 15.10
N LEU A 65 -16.43 -2.48 14.23
CA LEU A 65 -16.71 -2.05 12.86
C LEU A 65 -16.98 -3.23 11.92
N ILE A 66 -16.30 -4.36 12.14
CA ILE A 66 -16.44 -5.60 11.36
C ILE A 66 -17.79 -6.26 11.61
N ILE A 67 -18.27 -6.32 12.86
CA ILE A 67 -19.50 -7.08 13.22
C ILE A 67 -20.82 -6.33 12.92
N LYS A 68 -20.76 -5.13 12.34
CA LYS A 68 -21.98 -4.40 11.94
C LYS A 68 -22.71 -5.14 10.82
N GLU A 69 -24.04 -4.99 10.77
CA GLU A 69 -24.87 -5.57 9.70
C GLU A 69 -24.34 -5.19 8.30
N THR A 70 -23.95 -3.92 8.13
CA THR A 70 -23.06 -3.51 7.05
C THR A 70 -21.72 -3.13 7.67
N PRO A 71 -20.67 -3.95 7.51
CA PRO A 71 -19.35 -3.64 8.05
C PRO A 71 -18.88 -2.26 7.59
N ARG A 72 -18.39 -1.43 8.51
CA ARG A 72 -17.81 -0.11 8.16
C ARG A 72 -16.34 -0.28 7.78
N THR A 73 -16.10 -1.13 6.79
CA THR A 73 -14.79 -1.67 6.40
C THR A 73 -14.70 -1.81 4.87
N VAL A 74 -13.52 -2.21 4.37
CA VAL A 74 -13.35 -2.58 2.95
C VAL A 74 -14.30 -3.70 2.51
N VAL A 75 -14.64 -4.66 3.40
CA VAL A 75 -15.57 -5.75 3.08
C VAL A 75 -16.98 -5.23 2.89
N GLY A 76 -17.45 -4.31 3.75
CA GLY A 76 -18.77 -3.70 3.57
C GLY A 76 -18.87 -2.93 2.26
N TYR A 77 -17.85 -2.13 1.92
CA TYR A 77 -17.83 -1.37 0.67
C TYR A 77 -17.77 -2.29 -0.57
N LEU A 78 -16.91 -3.32 -0.56
CA LEU A 78 -16.82 -4.32 -1.62
C LEU A 78 -18.14 -5.09 -1.80
N THR A 79 -18.76 -5.50 -0.69
CA THR A 79 -20.00 -6.30 -0.71
C THR A 79 -21.16 -5.49 -1.25
N ASP A 80 -21.39 -4.28 -0.75
CA ASP A 80 -22.45 -3.40 -1.21
C ASP A 80 -22.25 -3.00 -2.68
N SER A 81 -21.01 -2.70 -3.09
CA SER A 81 -20.70 -2.39 -4.49
C SER A 81 -20.91 -3.58 -5.42
N ALA A 82 -20.47 -4.78 -5.02
CA ALA A 82 -20.65 -5.99 -5.82
C ALA A 82 -22.14 -6.36 -5.94
N LEU A 83 -22.96 -6.02 -4.93
CA LEU A 83 -24.42 -6.17 -4.93
C LEU A 83 -25.14 -5.02 -5.64
N LYS A 84 -24.42 -4.07 -6.22
CA LYS A 84 -24.97 -2.86 -6.89
C LYS A 84 -25.88 -2.04 -5.97
N LYS A 85 -25.64 -2.05 -4.66
CA LYS A 85 -26.30 -1.15 -3.71
C LYS A 85 -25.73 0.27 -3.82
N ASP A 86 -26.46 1.26 -3.32
CA ASP A 86 -25.96 2.63 -3.25
C ASP A 86 -24.78 2.74 -2.27
N THR A 87 -23.65 3.20 -2.79
CA THR A 87 -22.40 3.44 -2.07
C THR A 87 -21.94 4.89 -2.18
N SER A 88 -22.84 5.81 -2.53
CA SER A 88 -22.55 7.23 -2.74
C SER A 88 -22.07 7.93 -1.46
N ASP A 89 -22.64 7.58 -0.30
CA ASP A 89 -22.22 8.11 0.99
C ASP A 89 -20.94 7.41 1.49
N ALA A 90 -19.81 8.08 1.27
CA ALA A 90 -18.50 7.60 1.74
C ALA A 90 -18.41 7.48 3.27
N ASN A 91 -19.21 8.21 4.06
CA ASN A 91 -19.18 8.12 5.53
C ASN A 91 -19.57 6.73 6.04
N ARG A 92 -20.36 5.98 5.27
CA ARG A 92 -20.74 4.59 5.60
C ARG A 92 -19.54 3.65 5.68
N TYR A 93 -18.43 3.98 5.04
CA TYR A 93 -17.24 3.12 4.94
C TYR A 93 -15.94 3.79 5.41
N LEU A 94 -15.89 5.13 5.42
CA LEU A 94 -14.73 5.90 5.88
C LEU A 94 -14.86 6.36 7.34
N LEU A 95 -13.77 6.23 8.08
CA LEU A 95 -13.57 6.79 9.42
C LEU A 95 -12.73 8.06 9.34
N GLN A 96 -13.08 9.10 10.09
CA GLN A 96 -12.17 10.23 10.31
C GLN A 96 -11.23 9.92 11.47
N LEU A 97 -9.95 9.76 11.18
CA LEU A 97 -9.01 9.18 12.15
C LEU A 97 -8.70 10.09 13.34
N LYS A 98 -8.75 11.42 13.17
CA LYS A 98 -8.56 12.37 14.29
C LYS A 98 -9.54 12.14 15.44
N ALA A 99 -10.76 11.68 15.15
CA ALA A 99 -11.76 11.39 16.18
C ALA A 99 -11.47 10.13 17.00
N ILE A 100 -10.51 9.30 16.55
CA ILE A 100 -10.14 8.02 17.18
C ILE A 100 -8.73 8.09 17.77
N ASN A 101 -7.80 8.72 17.04
CA ASN A 101 -6.42 8.92 17.40
C ASN A 101 -6.06 10.40 17.33
N ASP A 102 -5.97 11.03 18.50
CA ASP A 102 -5.75 12.47 18.63
C ASP A 102 -4.40 12.96 18.11
N ASN A 103 -3.45 12.06 17.86
CA ASN A 103 -2.14 12.41 17.36
C ASN A 103 -2.11 12.69 15.85
N LEU A 104 -3.13 12.25 15.11
CA LEU A 104 -3.20 12.36 13.66
C LEU A 104 -3.79 13.69 13.19
N SER A 105 -3.49 14.06 11.93
CA SER A 105 -4.06 15.26 11.29
C SER A 105 -5.55 15.11 11.00
N PRO A 106 -6.35 16.20 11.00
CA PRO A 106 -7.80 16.14 10.80
C PRO A 106 -8.25 15.74 9.40
N ASN A 107 -7.35 15.81 8.41
CA ASN A 107 -7.59 15.52 7.00
C ASN A 107 -7.28 14.06 6.61
N ILE A 108 -7.02 13.16 7.56
CA ILE A 108 -6.76 11.74 7.31
C ILE A 108 -7.98 10.87 7.64
N PHE A 109 -8.31 9.98 6.71
CA PHE A 109 -9.43 9.07 6.77
C PHE A 109 -9.00 7.63 6.50
N LEU A 110 -9.79 6.66 6.96
CA LEU A 110 -9.50 5.24 6.84
C LEU A 110 -10.73 4.46 6.35
N MET A 111 -10.57 3.70 5.27
CA MET A 111 -11.41 2.52 5.00
C MET A 111 -10.68 1.32 5.58
N CYS A 112 -11.14 0.85 6.74
CA CYS A 112 -10.38 -0.12 7.52
C CYS A 112 -10.42 -1.52 6.93
N GLY A 113 -9.36 -2.29 7.19
CA GLY A 113 -9.19 -3.67 6.77
C GLY A 113 -10.15 -4.60 7.52
N ASP A 114 -10.32 -5.81 7.00
CA ASP A 114 -11.30 -6.76 7.52
C ASP A 114 -10.89 -8.19 7.18
N GLY A 115 -10.80 -9.04 8.20
CA GLY A 115 -10.45 -10.46 8.05
C GLY A 115 -11.42 -11.23 7.15
N ASN A 116 -12.67 -10.77 7.05
CA ASN A 116 -13.69 -11.37 6.19
C ASN A 116 -13.36 -11.22 4.69
N LEU A 117 -12.34 -10.43 4.30
CA LEU A 117 -11.81 -10.42 2.94
C LEU A 117 -11.45 -11.84 2.45
N GLU A 118 -10.93 -12.70 3.33
CA GLU A 118 -10.61 -14.09 2.98
C GLU A 118 -11.89 -14.91 2.74
N LEU A 119 -12.95 -14.65 3.51
CA LEU A 119 -14.22 -15.35 3.40
C LEU A 119 -15.01 -14.93 2.15
N ILE A 120 -14.96 -13.65 1.78
CA ILE A 120 -15.67 -13.14 0.59
C ILE A 120 -14.87 -13.30 -0.71
N ALA A 121 -13.58 -13.64 -0.65
CA ALA A 121 -12.74 -13.77 -1.84
C ALA A 121 -13.29 -14.80 -2.86
N PRO A 122 -13.75 -16.02 -2.46
CA PRO A 122 -14.40 -16.95 -3.38
C PRO A 122 -15.65 -16.34 -4.03
N LEU A 123 -16.50 -15.66 -3.25
CA LEU A 123 -17.71 -15.01 -3.76
C LEU A 123 -17.39 -13.94 -4.81
N LEU A 124 -16.38 -13.10 -4.56
CA LEU A 124 -15.93 -12.10 -5.52
C LEU A 124 -15.37 -12.76 -6.79
N ALA A 125 -14.64 -13.86 -6.65
CA ALA A 125 -14.08 -14.60 -7.79
C ALA A 125 -15.17 -15.25 -8.64
N ASP A 126 -16.17 -15.86 -8.02
CA ASP A 126 -17.32 -16.44 -8.70
C ASP A 126 -18.07 -15.37 -9.49
N ARG A 127 -18.34 -14.21 -8.85
CA ARG A 127 -18.94 -13.05 -9.54
C ARG A 127 -18.11 -12.52 -10.69
N ALA A 128 -16.80 -12.40 -10.50
CA ALA A 128 -15.91 -11.92 -11.56
C ALA A 128 -15.85 -12.87 -12.77
N ASN A 129 -16.23 -14.15 -12.60
CA ASN A 129 -16.21 -15.16 -13.64
C ASN A 129 -17.62 -15.57 -14.11
N THR A 130 -18.68 -14.86 -13.71
CA THR A 130 -20.02 -15.13 -14.25
C THR A 130 -20.08 -14.87 -15.75
N VAL A 131 -20.92 -15.63 -16.45
CA VAL A 131 -21.15 -15.43 -17.88
C VAL A 131 -21.79 -14.04 -18.09
N PRO A 132 -21.20 -13.17 -18.93
CA PRO A 132 -21.79 -11.88 -19.24
C PRO A 132 -23.18 -12.03 -19.87
N LEU A 133 -24.13 -11.20 -19.44
CA LEU A 133 -25.50 -11.21 -19.98
C LEU A 133 -25.62 -10.49 -21.33
N SER A 134 -24.65 -9.62 -21.65
CA SER A 134 -24.59 -8.89 -22.92
C SER A 134 -23.15 -8.46 -23.22
N SER A 135 -22.89 -7.93 -24.42
CA SER A 135 -21.59 -7.37 -24.78
C SER A 135 -21.19 -6.11 -23.99
N ALA A 136 -22.16 -5.45 -23.34
CA ALA A 136 -21.92 -4.30 -22.48
C ALA A 136 -21.66 -4.71 -21.02
N ASP A 137 -21.93 -5.97 -20.66
CA ASP A 137 -21.70 -6.52 -19.33
C ASP A 137 -20.29 -7.12 -19.26
N SER A 138 -19.55 -6.78 -18.21
CA SER A 138 -18.22 -7.35 -17.97
C SER A 138 -18.02 -7.57 -16.48
N PRO A 139 -18.53 -8.69 -15.93
CA PRO A 139 -18.48 -8.97 -14.49
C PRO A 139 -17.05 -8.92 -13.92
N TRP A 140 -16.07 -9.37 -14.71
CA TRP A 140 -14.67 -9.29 -14.32
C TRP A 140 -14.22 -7.83 -14.14
N VAL A 141 -14.53 -6.94 -15.08
CA VAL A 141 -14.19 -5.51 -15.01
C VAL A 141 -14.98 -4.82 -13.91
N GLU A 142 -16.26 -5.17 -13.73
CA GLU A 142 -17.11 -4.62 -12.66
C GLU A 142 -16.49 -4.88 -11.28
N ILE A 143 -16.13 -6.14 -10.99
CA ILE A 143 -15.51 -6.52 -9.71
C ILE A 143 -14.11 -5.92 -9.56
N HIS A 144 -13.28 -5.96 -10.61
CA HIS A 144 -11.90 -5.47 -10.53
C HIS A 144 -11.77 -3.94 -10.47
N SER A 145 -12.80 -3.22 -10.92
CA SER A 145 -12.84 -1.75 -10.89
C SER A 145 -13.49 -1.17 -9.63
N ILE A 146 -14.00 -1.96 -8.67
CA ILE A 146 -14.73 -1.41 -7.51
C ILE A 146 -13.89 -0.38 -6.73
N MET A 147 -12.64 -0.71 -6.38
CA MET A 147 -11.78 0.26 -5.66
C MET A 147 -11.28 1.37 -6.58
N LYS A 148 -11.03 1.08 -7.87
CA LYS A 148 -10.66 2.10 -8.85
C LYS A 148 -11.72 3.20 -8.94
N ASN A 149 -12.98 2.80 -9.08
CA ASN A 149 -14.13 3.70 -9.06
C ASN A 149 -14.20 4.50 -7.75
N PHE A 150 -13.83 3.92 -6.61
CA PHE A 150 -13.77 4.67 -5.34
C PHE A 150 -12.67 5.74 -5.36
N THR A 151 -11.46 5.40 -5.80
CA THR A 151 -10.30 6.32 -5.83
C THR A 151 -10.47 7.47 -6.82
N GLU A 152 -11.41 7.36 -7.76
CA GLU A 152 -11.75 8.42 -8.73
C GLU A 152 -12.83 9.38 -8.22
N ARG A 153 -13.56 9.02 -7.15
CA ARG A 153 -14.60 9.87 -6.56
C ARG A 153 -14.00 11.10 -5.86
N SER A 154 -14.76 12.19 -5.86
CA SER A 154 -14.50 13.32 -4.97
C SER A 154 -14.90 12.93 -3.55
N ILE A 155 -13.96 13.00 -2.61
CA ILE A 155 -14.20 12.68 -1.20
C ILE A 155 -14.30 13.99 -0.42
N PHE A 156 -15.48 14.27 0.11
CA PHE A 156 -15.78 15.47 0.92
C PHE A 156 -15.38 16.80 0.25
N GLY A 157 -15.49 16.89 -1.07
CA GLY A 157 -15.29 18.13 -1.83
C GLY A 157 -13.85 18.63 -1.92
N LYS A 158 -12.85 17.83 -1.54
CA LYS A 158 -11.42 18.19 -1.66
C LYS A 158 -10.65 17.23 -2.57
N PRO A 159 -9.55 17.69 -3.20
CA PRO A 159 -8.59 16.78 -3.83
C PRO A 159 -8.13 15.73 -2.82
N THR A 160 -8.09 14.47 -3.21
CA THR A 160 -7.78 13.37 -2.29
C THR A 160 -6.52 12.62 -2.74
N THR A 161 -5.69 12.21 -1.79
CA THR A 161 -4.58 11.28 -2.02
C THR A 161 -4.91 9.97 -1.32
N PHE A 162 -4.95 8.87 -2.08
CA PHE A 162 -5.22 7.53 -1.58
C PHE A 162 -3.92 6.74 -1.39
N PHE A 163 -3.77 6.10 -0.24
CA PHE A 163 -2.74 5.10 0.02
C PHE A 163 -3.41 3.74 0.23
N ILE A 164 -3.08 2.77 -0.60
CA ILE A 164 -3.70 1.45 -0.59
C ILE A 164 -2.71 0.44 -0.02
N ASP A 165 -2.96 0.00 1.23
CA ASP A 165 -2.22 -1.10 1.86
C ASP A 165 -2.73 -2.44 1.33
N THR A 166 -1.85 -3.43 1.21
CA THR A 166 -2.17 -4.67 0.50
C THR A 166 -1.64 -5.92 1.20
N ASN A 167 -2.33 -7.03 1.00
CA ASN A 167 -1.84 -8.36 1.35
C ASN A 167 -0.68 -8.78 0.40
N PRO A 168 0.36 -9.49 0.88
CA PRO A 168 1.36 -10.10 0.00
C PRO A 168 0.78 -11.08 -1.03
N SER A 169 -0.20 -11.91 -0.66
CA SER A 169 -0.82 -12.88 -1.55
C SER A 169 -1.57 -12.18 -2.67
N PHE A 170 -1.41 -12.65 -3.91
CA PHE A 170 -2.03 -12.05 -5.11
C PHE A 170 -3.48 -12.51 -5.33
N SER A 171 -4.26 -12.54 -4.25
CA SER A 171 -5.69 -12.85 -4.21
C SER A 171 -6.52 -11.80 -4.96
N ILE A 172 -7.79 -12.10 -5.22
CA ILE A 172 -8.68 -11.18 -5.96
C ILE A 172 -8.77 -9.79 -5.33
N TYR A 173 -8.82 -9.67 -4.00
CA TYR A 173 -8.84 -8.36 -3.32
C TYR A 173 -7.52 -7.59 -3.50
N THR A 174 -6.38 -8.29 -3.61
CA THR A 174 -5.09 -7.66 -3.93
C THR A 174 -5.06 -7.19 -5.39
N GLN A 175 -5.66 -7.95 -6.32
CA GLN A 175 -5.81 -7.55 -7.72
C GLN A 175 -6.69 -6.30 -7.86
N ILE A 176 -7.83 -6.25 -7.14
CA ILE A 176 -8.69 -5.07 -7.02
C ILE A 176 -7.91 -3.88 -6.46
N ALA A 177 -7.11 -4.11 -5.40
CA ALA A 177 -6.28 -3.07 -4.79
C ALA A 177 -5.24 -2.51 -5.78
N ILE A 178 -4.55 -3.37 -6.52
CA ILE A 178 -3.54 -2.99 -7.53
C ILE A 178 -4.16 -2.09 -8.60
N LEU A 179 -5.33 -2.44 -9.13
CA LEU A 179 -6.00 -1.67 -10.18
C LEU A 179 -6.58 -0.33 -9.70
N SER A 180 -6.70 -0.12 -8.39
CA SER A 180 -7.12 1.16 -7.82
C SER A 180 -6.00 2.22 -7.81
N GLY A 181 -4.75 1.81 -7.99
CA GLY A 181 -3.59 2.67 -7.98
C GLY A 181 -3.26 3.29 -9.33
N GLN A 182 -2.86 4.56 -9.33
CA GLN A 182 -2.13 5.17 -10.44
C GLN A 182 -0.64 4.88 -10.35
N LYS A 183 -0.13 4.76 -9.11
CA LYS A 183 1.29 4.60 -8.81
C LYS A 183 1.51 3.42 -7.87
N LEU A 184 2.61 2.71 -8.04
CA LEU A 184 3.03 1.58 -7.22
C LEU A 184 4.30 1.93 -6.45
N LEU A 185 4.25 1.80 -5.14
CA LEU A 185 5.38 1.83 -4.23
C LEU A 185 5.70 0.38 -3.85
N ILE A 186 6.96 -0.02 -4.00
CA ILE A 186 7.39 -1.42 -3.80
C ILE A 186 8.32 -1.50 -2.61
N PRO A 187 7.85 -1.85 -1.40
CA PRO A 187 8.72 -2.14 -0.27
C PRO A 187 9.54 -3.40 -0.51
N ILE A 188 10.84 -3.35 -0.24
CA ILE A 188 11.73 -4.52 -0.26
C ILE A 188 12.61 -4.54 0.99
N ASN A 189 13.02 -5.73 1.41
CA ASN A 189 14.10 -5.91 2.38
C ASN A 189 15.38 -6.32 1.63
N ALA A 190 16.52 -6.14 2.30
CA ALA A 190 17.83 -6.52 1.80
C ALA A 190 18.11 -8.03 1.99
N ASP A 191 17.47 -8.88 1.19
CA ASP A 191 17.64 -10.34 1.25
C ASP A 191 17.28 -11.02 -0.09
N ASP A 192 17.83 -12.21 -0.36
CA ASP A 192 17.67 -12.92 -1.64
C ASP A 192 16.20 -13.14 -2.03
N SER A 193 15.36 -13.52 -1.06
CA SER A 193 13.94 -13.76 -1.34
C SER A 193 13.19 -12.49 -1.74
N SER A 194 13.63 -11.30 -1.31
CA SER A 194 13.11 -10.02 -1.79
C SER A 194 13.55 -9.71 -3.23
N ILE A 195 14.74 -10.14 -3.65
CA ILE A 195 15.22 -10.00 -5.04
C ILE A 195 14.41 -10.93 -5.97
N TYR A 196 14.08 -12.14 -5.53
CA TYR A 196 13.18 -13.04 -6.28
C TYR A 196 11.75 -12.51 -6.34
N ALA A 197 11.28 -11.87 -5.26
CA ALA A 197 9.96 -11.25 -5.18
C ALA A 197 9.75 -10.17 -6.26
N ILE A 198 10.79 -9.41 -6.64
CA ILE A 198 10.72 -8.44 -7.75
C ILE A 198 10.25 -9.11 -9.05
N SER A 199 10.88 -10.22 -9.47
CA SER A 199 10.45 -10.94 -10.68
C SER A 199 9.02 -11.46 -10.57
N GLY A 200 8.65 -11.99 -9.40
CA GLY A 200 7.28 -12.45 -9.15
C GLY A 200 6.26 -11.32 -9.29
N LEU A 201 6.55 -10.14 -8.73
CA LEU A 201 5.73 -8.94 -8.86
C LEU A 201 5.53 -8.55 -10.33
N PHE A 202 6.61 -8.53 -11.13
CA PHE A 202 6.50 -8.18 -12.55
C PHE A 202 5.65 -9.19 -13.32
N ASN A 203 5.87 -10.47 -13.09
CA ASN A 203 5.11 -11.54 -13.72
C ASN A 203 3.61 -11.48 -13.36
N LEU A 204 3.28 -11.17 -12.11
CA LEU A 204 1.89 -11.10 -11.65
C LEU A 204 1.15 -9.88 -12.20
N VAL A 205 1.78 -8.70 -12.21
CA VAL A 205 1.11 -7.44 -12.61
C VAL A 205 1.18 -7.21 -14.12
N TRP A 206 2.31 -7.50 -14.76
CA TRP A 206 2.54 -7.22 -16.18
C TRP A 206 2.66 -8.45 -17.08
N GLY A 207 2.68 -9.66 -16.50
CA GLY A 207 2.77 -10.91 -17.25
C GLY A 207 4.20 -11.39 -17.44
N THR A 208 4.34 -12.68 -17.75
CA THR A 208 5.62 -13.30 -18.10
C THR A 208 6.02 -12.96 -19.53
N GLU A 209 7.32 -13.00 -19.85
CA GLU A 209 7.81 -12.77 -21.23
C GLU A 209 7.25 -13.78 -22.23
N LYS A 210 7.10 -15.04 -21.78
CA LYS A 210 6.48 -16.11 -22.56
C LYS A 210 5.15 -16.47 -21.92
N GLU A 211 4.07 -16.33 -22.68
CA GLU A 211 2.76 -16.79 -22.24
C GLU A 211 2.75 -18.33 -22.20
N HIS A 212 2.26 -18.87 -21.10
CA HIS A 212 2.08 -20.32 -21.01
C HIS A 212 0.85 -20.74 -21.83
N PRO A 213 0.94 -21.79 -22.66
CA PRO A 213 -0.16 -22.19 -23.56
C PRO A 213 -1.46 -22.56 -22.84
N VAL A 214 -1.36 -23.06 -21.60
CA VAL A 214 -2.52 -23.49 -20.81
C VAL A 214 -3.13 -22.36 -19.98
N TYR A 215 -2.35 -21.68 -19.13
CA TYR A 215 -2.87 -20.72 -18.16
C TYR A 215 -2.71 -19.25 -18.57
N GLY A 216 -2.00 -18.93 -19.67
CA GLY A 216 -1.73 -17.57 -20.11
C GLY A 216 -3.00 -16.71 -20.21
N ASN A 217 -4.04 -17.24 -20.86
CA ASN A 217 -5.34 -16.58 -21.05
C ASN A 217 -6.12 -16.29 -19.75
N TYR A 218 -5.73 -16.91 -18.63
CA TYR A 218 -6.42 -16.78 -17.35
C TYR A 218 -5.67 -15.86 -16.37
N THR A 219 -4.44 -15.47 -16.69
CA THR A 219 -3.64 -14.59 -15.83
C THR A 219 -4.28 -13.22 -15.69
N PHE A 220 -4.04 -12.57 -14.54
CA PHE A 220 -4.46 -11.19 -14.29
C PHE A 220 -3.95 -10.24 -15.38
N ALA A 221 -2.67 -10.33 -15.73
CA ALA A 221 -2.06 -9.45 -16.74
C ALA A 221 -2.75 -9.55 -18.10
N ASN A 222 -3.11 -10.76 -18.54
CA ASN A 222 -3.79 -10.96 -19.82
C ASN A 222 -5.24 -10.47 -19.76
N LYS A 223 -5.96 -10.70 -18.65
CA LYS A 223 -7.31 -10.15 -18.48
C LYS A 223 -7.30 -8.61 -18.48
N VAL A 224 -6.37 -7.99 -17.76
CA VAL A 224 -6.17 -6.54 -17.76
C VAL A 224 -5.91 -6.02 -19.18
N HIS A 225 -5.02 -6.66 -19.93
CA HIS A 225 -4.72 -6.27 -21.31
C HIS A 225 -5.95 -6.43 -22.23
N LYS A 226 -6.64 -7.58 -22.16
CA LYS A 226 -7.85 -7.88 -22.94
C LYS A 226 -8.95 -6.85 -22.72
N TYR A 227 -9.15 -6.41 -21.48
CA TYR A 227 -10.17 -5.42 -21.13
C TYR A 227 -9.68 -3.97 -21.20
N GLY A 228 -8.42 -3.73 -21.60
CA GLY A 228 -7.86 -2.38 -21.72
C GLY A 228 -7.78 -1.62 -20.40
N LEU A 229 -7.65 -2.31 -19.25
CA LEU A 229 -7.54 -1.65 -17.96
C LEU A 229 -6.13 -1.10 -17.72
N GLU A 230 -6.05 0.05 -17.06
CA GLU A 230 -4.77 0.64 -16.66
C GLU A 230 -4.17 -0.09 -15.44
N ARG A 231 -2.83 -0.16 -15.43
CA ARG A 231 -2.05 -0.67 -14.29
C ARG A 231 -1.31 0.49 -13.63
N PRO A 232 -1.05 0.41 -12.31
CA PRO A 232 -0.24 1.44 -11.66
C PRO A 232 1.17 1.46 -12.25
N LYS A 233 1.75 2.64 -12.41
CA LYS A 233 3.16 2.80 -12.78
C LYS A 233 4.05 2.77 -11.53
N ILE A 234 5.21 2.13 -11.62
CA ILE A 234 6.18 2.07 -10.54
C ILE A 234 6.70 3.47 -10.26
N ALA A 235 6.42 3.97 -9.06
CA ALA A 235 6.89 5.27 -8.60
C ALA A 235 8.22 5.14 -7.88
N LEU A 236 8.31 4.22 -6.91
CA LEU A 236 9.52 4.03 -6.10
C LEU A 236 9.68 2.59 -5.64
N LEU A 237 10.92 2.12 -5.64
CA LEU A 237 11.42 1.00 -4.86
C LEU A 237 11.80 1.52 -3.47
N LEU A 238 11.15 1.01 -2.42
CA LEU A 238 11.35 1.44 -1.04
C LEU A 238 12.19 0.42 -0.29
N GLY A 239 13.48 0.73 -0.14
CA GLY A 239 14.41 -0.12 0.56
C GLY A 239 14.26 -0.03 2.08
N ASN A 240 13.72 -1.08 2.71
CA ASN A 240 13.59 -1.19 4.17
C ASN A 240 14.77 -1.98 4.78
N ARG A 241 15.18 -1.62 6.00
CA ARG A 241 16.21 -2.31 6.82
C ARG A 241 17.66 -2.33 6.28
N PHE A 242 18.21 -1.19 5.88
CA PHE A 242 19.57 -1.10 5.31
C PHE A 242 20.73 -0.77 6.30
N THR A 243 20.56 -0.79 7.63
CA THR A 243 21.64 -0.44 8.61
C THR A 243 21.54 -1.25 9.93
N GLN A 244 22.59 -1.62 10.70
CA GLN A 244 24.08 -1.63 10.59
C GLN A 244 24.65 -2.57 11.69
N LYS A 245 25.43 -3.61 11.32
CA LYS A 245 26.56 -4.11 12.13
C LYS A 245 27.78 -4.09 11.21
N SER A 246 28.94 -3.70 11.73
CA SER A 246 30.13 -3.29 10.96
C SER A 246 30.68 -4.34 9.98
N GLY A 247 30.26 -5.62 10.07
CA GLY A 247 30.56 -6.66 9.08
C GLY A 247 29.42 -7.00 8.10
N THR A 248 28.16 -6.69 8.41
CA THR A 248 26.99 -7.03 7.58
C THR A 248 26.55 -5.90 6.64
N ALA A 249 27.01 -4.67 6.86
CA ALA A 249 26.66 -3.51 6.04
C ALA A 249 27.06 -3.68 4.55
N HIS A 250 28.21 -4.32 4.28
CA HIS A 250 28.64 -4.62 2.91
C HIS A 250 27.72 -5.63 2.22
N ALA A 251 27.27 -6.68 2.92
CA ALA A 251 26.36 -7.68 2.37
C ALA A 251 24.99 -7.08 2.07
N PHE A 252 24.44 -6.27 2.98
CA PHE A 252 23.16 -5.58 2.75
C PHE A 252 23.24 -4.58 1.60
N LYS A 253 24.38 -3.87 1.46
CA LYS A 253 24.62 -2.99 0.32
C LYS A 253 24.62 -3.76 -1.00
N ALA A 254 25.34 -4.88 -1.07
CA ALA A 254 25.37 -5.72 -2.26
C ALA A 254 23.97 -6.25 -2.65
N LEU A 255 23.17 -6.67 -1.66
CA LEU A 255 21.78 -7.11 -1.91
C LEU A 255 20.87 -5.96 -2.37
N SER A 256 21.09 -4.74 -1.85
CA SER A 256 20.41 -3.53 -2.35
C SER A 256 20.72 -3.28 -3.82
N GLU A 257 22.00 -3.28 -4.16
CA GLU A 257 22.50 -3.02 -5.51
C GLU A 257 21.94 -4.07 -6.49
N GLU A 258 21.87 -5.33 -6.09
CA GLU A 258 21.28 -6.39 -6.91
C GLU A 258 19.77 -6.19 -7.12
N ALA A 259 19.03 -5.78 -6.09
CA ALA A 259 17.62 -5.43 -6.24
C ALA A 259 17.40 -4.26 -7.21
N VAL A 260 18.25 -3.22 -7.12
CA VAL A 260 18.23 -2.06 -8.03
C VAL A 260 18.56 -2.49 -9.46
N ARG A 261 19.60 -3.30 -9.68
CA ARG A 261 19.95 -3.84 -11.01
C ARG A 261 18.81 -4.61 -11.65
N LYS A 262 18.10 -5.40 -10.85
CA LYS A 262 16.97 -6.19 -11.33
C LYS A 262 15.79 -5.31 -11.74
N MET A 263 15.50 -4.27 -10.95
CA MET A 263 14.52 -3.24 -11.33
C MET A 263 14.95 -2.47 -12.57
N PHE A 264 16.23 -2.13 -12.70
CA PHE A 264 16.77 -1.45 -13.87
C PHE A 264 16.66 -2.29 -15.14
N SER A 265 16.90 -3.60 -15.04
CA SER A 265 16.68 -4.54 -16.14
C SER A 265 15.21 -4.54 -16.61
N GLU A 266 14.26 -4.52 -15.67
CA GLU A 266 12.83 -4.39 -15.99
C GLU A 266 12.46 -3.03 -16.60
N TYR A 267 13.11 -1.96 -16.15
CA TYR A 267 12.98 -0.62 -16.75
C TYR A 267 13.47 -0.60 -18.20
N GLN A 268 14.62 -1.20 -18.49
CA GLN A 268 15.15 -1.31 -19.86
C GLN A 268 14.23 -2.13 -20.77
N ARG A 269 13.60 -3.18 -20.24
CA ARG A 269 12.62 -3.99 -20.98
C ARG A 269 11.35 -3.21 -21.35
N ASN A 270 10.80 -2.45 -20.40
CA ASN A 270 9.61 -1.65 -20.65
C ASN A 270 9.51 -0.44 -19.71
N LYS A 271 9.93 0.71 -20.22
CA LYS A 271 9.95 1.99 -19.51
C LYS A 271 8.56 2.50 -19.15
N CYS A 272 7.52 2.16 -19.91
CA CYS A 272 6.15 2.62 -19.69
C CYS A 272 5.59 2.16 -18.33
N ARG A 273 6.17 1.08 -17.75
CA ARG A 273 5.81 0.54 -16.44
C ARG A 273 6.22 1.47 -15.29
N PHE A 274 7.09 2.46 -15.53
CA PHE A 274 7.63 3.36 -14.53
C PHE A 274 7.08 4.78 -14.71
N VAL A 275 6.89 5.51 -13.61
CA VAL A 275 6.43 6.89 -13.65
C VAL A 275 7.45 7.74 -14.41
N ASP A 276 7.00 8.43 -15.46
CA ASP A 276 7.85 9.20 -16.38
C ASP A 276 8.95 8.40 -17.09
N GLY A 277 8.89 7.06 -17.06
CA GLY A 277 9.93 6.22 -17.64
C GLY A 277 10.17 6.44 -19.13
N ASP A 278 9.11 6.77 -19.87
CA ASP A 278 9.14 7.02 -21.33
C ASP A 278 9.81 8.35 -21.69
N LYS A 279 9.95 9.27 -20.73
CA LYS A 279 10.55 10.59 -20.94
C LYS A 279 12.07 10.57 -20.84
N TYR A 280 12.64 9.51 -20.26
CA TYR A 280 14.05 9.44 -19.95
C TYR A 280 14.69 8.14 -20.45
N ASN A 281 16.00 8.17 -20.64
CA ASN A 281 16.80 6.99 -20.94
C ASN A 281 17.93 6.91 -19.91
N TYR A 282 17.56 6.54 -18.69
CA TYR A 282 18.50 6.51 -17.58
C TYR A 282 19.55 5.41 -17.74
N ASP A 283 20.79 5.71 -17.36
CA ASP A 283 21.74 4.68 -16.94
C ASP A 283 21.37 4.13 -15.54
N GLU A 284 22.09 3.12 -15.05
CA GLU A 284 21.80 2.47 -13.77
C GLU A 284 21.86 3.45 -12.58
N ALA A 285 22.85 4.35 -12.56
CA ALA A 285 23.03 5.30 -11.46
C ALA A 285 21.94 6.39 -11.46
N GLN A 286 21.55 6.86 -12.64
CA GLN A 286 20.42 7.78 -12.81
C GLN A 286 19.10 7.11 -12.44
N PHE A 287 18.91 5.85 -12.83
CA PHE A 287 17.74 5.04 -12.47
C PHE A 287 17.63 4.87 -10.95
N GLU A 288 18.74 4.51 -10.30
CA GLU A 288 18.79 4.37 -8.84
C GLU A 288 18.35 5.67 -8.17
N LYS A 289 18.91 6.81 -8.58
CA LYS A 289 18.52 8.13 -8.02
C LYS A 289 17.03 8.44 -8.27
N ALA A 290 16.49 8.06 -9.42
CA ALA A 290 15.13 8.37 -9.83
C ALA A 290 14.07 7.48 -9.16
N TYR A 291 14.36 6.20 -8.94
CA TYR A 291 13.36 5.22 -8.49
C TYR A 291 13.69 4.52 -7.17
N ASN A 292 14.94 4.52 -6.71
CA ASN A 292 15.28 3.95 -5.40
C ASN A 292 15.06 4.98 -4.28
N TYR A 293 14.60 4.52 -3.13
CA TYR A 293 14.57 5.30 -1.91
C TYR A 293 14.80 4.43 -0.67
N GLU A 294 15.85 4.75 0.08
CA GLU A 294 16.20 4.01 1.29
C GLU A 294 15.45 4.57 2.51
N ILE A 295 14.66 3.70 3.14
CA ILE A 295 14.01 3.96 4.42
C ILE A 295 14.92 3.40 5.54
N ARG A 296 15.94 4.19 5.91
CA ARG A 296 16.89 3.84 6.97
C ARG A 296 16.27 3.97 8.36
N ASP A 297 16.78 3.17 9.31
CA ASP A 297 16.48 3.26 10.77
C ASP A 297 15.02 3.09 11.19
N PHE A 298 14.20 2.41 10.39
CA PHE A 298 12.83 2.03 10.77
C PHE A 298 12.74 1.06 11.96
N ASN A 299 13.86 0.46 12.37
CA ASN A 299 13.90 -0.67 13.30
C ASN A 299 13.60 -0.32 14.76
N SER A 300 13.73 0.94 15.18
CA SER A 300 13.42 1.36 16.56
C SER A 300 12.32 2.40 16.58
N ALA A 301 12.59 3.62 16.07
CA ALA A 301 11.61 4.70 16.06
C ALA A 301 10.35 4.31 15.26
N GLY A 302 10.53 3.74 14.05
CA GLY A 302 9.42 3.34 13.19
C GLY A 302 8.53 2.23 13.78
N VAL A 303 9.14 1.27 14.49
CA VAL A 303 8.41 0.17 15.15
C VAL A 303 7.62 0.68 16.36
N VAL A 304 8.26 1.47 17.23
CA VAL A 304 7.61 2.04 18.42
C VAL A 304 6.47 2.98 18.02
N SER A 305 6.71 3.83 17.03
CA SER A 305 5.71 4.71 16.40
C SER A 305 4.48 3.93 15.94
N ALA A 306 4.68 2.87 15.15
CA ALA A 306 3.61 2.07 14.60
C ALA A 306 2.84 1.31 15.70
N ASN A 307 3.56 0.76 16.69
CA ASN A 307 2.94 0.03 17.80
C ASN A 307 1.98 0.92 18.62
N GLN A 308 2.34 2.19 18.83
CA GLN A 308 1.51 3.15 19.56
C GLN A 308 0.59 4.00 18.68
N GLY A 309 0.57 3.76 17.37
CA GLY A 309 -0.13 4.62 16.42
C GLY A 309 0.25 6.10 16.52
N LEU A 310 1.49 6.39 16.89
CA LEU A 310 2.00 7.73 17.14
C LEU A 310 2.82 8.21 15.94
N PRO A 311 2.41 9.24 15.19
CA PRO A 311 3.18 9.75 14.05
C PRO A 311 4.61 10.15 14.43
N LEU A 312 5.55 10.02 13.49
CA LEU A 312 6.97 10.35 13.72
C LEU A 312 7.19 11.80 14.13
N SER A 313 6.32 12.72 13.73
CA SER A 313 6.34 14.13 14.14
C SER A 313 6.18 14.27 15.65
N LYS A 314 5.27 13.48 16.26
CA LYS A 314 4.96 13.49 17.70
C LYS A 314 6.01 12.78 18.52
N MET A 315 6.76 11.87 17.90
CA MET A 315 7.89 11.25 18.57
C MET A 315 9.00 12.23 18.91
N LEU A 316 9.15 13.36 18.21
CA LEU A 316 10.28 14.28 18.41
C LEU A 316 10.33 14.87 19.82
N ASP A 317 9.19 14.93 20.52
CA ASP A 317 9.05 15.58 21.81
C ASP A 317 9.27 14.66 23.02
N THR A 318 9.13 13.33 22.86
CA THR A 318 9.31 12.36 23.95
C THR A 318 10.42 11.34 23.68
N PRO A 319 11.35 11.09 24.62
CA PRO A 319 12.38 10.06 24.45
C PRO A 319 11.93 8.65 24.86
N HIS A 320 10.86 8.52 25.64
CA HIS A 320 10.42 7.27 26.26
C HIS A 320 9.02 6.87 25.81
N TYR A 321 8.81 5.57 25.63
CA TYR A 321 7.62 4.99 25.04
C TYR A 321 7.29 3.68 25.73
N LEU A 322 6.08 3.59 26.30
CA LEU A 322 5.60 2.35 26.90
C LEU A 322 5.08 1.39 25.82
N VAL A 323 5.79 0.29 25.59
CA VAL A 323 5.37 -0.77 24.66
C VAL A 323 5.07 -2.02 25.48
N TYR A 324 3.79 -2.38 25.54
CA TYR A 324 3.27 -3.36 26.50
C TYR A 324 3.63 -2.98 27.95
N LYS A 325 4.61 -3.66 28.55
CA LYS A 325 5.07 -3.42 29.93
C LYS A 325 6.52 -2.90 29.99
N GLU A 326 7.13 -2.66 28.84
CA GLU A 326 8.52 -2.25 28.72
C GLU A 326 8.60 -0.76 28.39
N ASP A 327 9.45 -0.03 29.11
CA ASP A 327 9.80 1.35 28.77
C ASP A 327 10.95 1.35 27.75
N ILE A 328 10.64 1.76 26.53
CA ILE A 328 11.59 1.81 25.43
C ILE A 328 12.07 3.23 25.25
N GLN A 329 13.36 3.45 25.47
CA GLN A 329 14.02 4.70 25.11
C GLN A 329 14.43 4.70 23.64
N VAL A 330 14.04 5.73 22.89
CA VAL A 330 14.47 5.96 21.50
C VAL A 330 15.28 7.25 21.41
N SER A 331 16.51 7.15 20.90
CA SER A 331 17.42 8.30 20.87
C SER A 331 16.88 9.43 20.00
N LYS A 332 17.21 10.68 20.35
CA LYS A 332 16.80 11.87 19.58
C LYS A 332 17.27 11.79 18.13
N ASP A 333 18.49 11.29 17.91
CA ASP A 333 19.07 11.11 16.58
C ASP A 333 18.26 10.12 15.73
N GLN A 334 17.89 8.96 16.28
CA GLN A 334 17.05 7.97 15.59
C GLN A 334 15.68 8.53 15.23
N ARG A 335 15.02 9.23 16.18
CA ARG A 335 13.71 9.86 15.95
C ARG A 335 13.78 10.92 14.84
N THR A 336 14.78 11.79 14.90
CA THR A 336 14.98 12.88 13.93
C THR A 336 15.31 12.33 12.54
N LYS A 337 16.17 11.32 12.44
CA LYS A 337 16.52 10.67 11.18
C LYS A 337 15.32 9.99 10.54
N CYS A 338 14.59 9.17 11.29
CA CYS A 338 13.40 8.48 10.79
C CYS A 338 12.35 9.48 10.28
N HIS A 339 12.05 10.52 11.07
CA HIS A 339 11.16 11.61 10.66
C HIS A 339 11.64 12.29 9.36
N SER A 340 12.91 12.69 9.29
CA SER A 340 13.45 13.37 8.11
C SER A 340 13.40 12.49 6.85
N VAL A 341 13.67 11.19 6.98
CA VAL A 341 13.61 10.24 5.87
C VAL A 341 12.18 10.09 5.35
N ILE A 342 11.18 9.95 6.20
CA ILE A 342 9.79 9.86 5.74
C ILE A 342 9.28 11.19 5.18
N LYS A 343 9.65 12.32 5.78
CA LYS A 343 9.29 13.65 5.25
C LYS A 343 9.85 13.87 3.84
N LYS A 344 11.11 13.50 3.59
CA LYS A 344 11.72 13.55 2.26
C LYS A 344 11.09 12.57 1.27
N LEU A 345 10.65 11.39 1.73
CA LEU A 345 9.89 10.45 0.90
C LEU A 345 8.56 11.08 0.46
N VAL A 346 7.80 11.63 1.41
CA VAL A 346 6.52 12.30 1.15
C VAL A 346 6.66 13.43 0.15
N ALA A 347 7.73 14.21 0.21
CA ALA A 347 7.99 15.28 -0.76
C ALA A 347 8.19 14.78 -2.21
N ARG A 348 8.47 13.49 -2.43
CA ARG A 348 8.56 12.87 -3.77
C ARG A 348 7.21 12.37 -4.30
N LEU A 349 6.16 12.35 -3.48
CA LEU A 349 4.82 11.80 -3.79
C LEU A 349 3.83 12.93 -4.12
#